data_AF-A0A7Y6C573-F1
#
_entry.id   AF-A0A7Y6C573-F1
#
_cell.length_a   1.000
_cell.length_b   1.000
_cell.length_c   1.000
_cell.angle_alpha   90.00
_cell.angle_beta   90.00
_cell.angle_gamma   90.00
#
_symmetry.space_group_name_H-M   'P 1'
#
loop_
_entity.id
_entity.type
_entity.pdbx_description
1 polymer ?
#
loop_
_entity_poly.entity_id
_entity_poly.type
_entity_poly.pdbx_seq_one_letter_code
_entity_poly.pdbx_strand_id
1 'polypeptide(L)' 'MPQHIIVGVDGTSDSLLAADWAAREARRRKAPLLLLYGYKRFGFGKDG' A
#
# COMPACT_ATOMS: atom_id res chain seq x y z
N MET A 1 -2.68 0.05 -21.49
CA MET A 1 -1.89 0.37 -20.29
C MET A 1 -1.94 -0.84 -19.36
N PRO A 2 -0.82 -1.36 -18.83
CA PRO A 2 -0.89 -2.49 -17.91
C PRO A 2 -1.65 -2.09 -16.63
N GLN A 3 -2.56 -2.95 -16.16
CA GLN A 3 -3.24 -2.75 -14.88
C GLN A 3 -2.23 -2.83 -13.74
N HIS A 4 -2.26 -1.86 -12.82
CA HIS A 4 -1.39 -1.86 -11.65
C HIS A 4 -1.90 -2.84 -10.59
N ILE A 5 -0.97 -3.47 -9.87
CA ILE A 5 -1.26 -4.04 -8.55
C ILE A 5 -0.93 -2.95 -7.52
N ILE A 6 -1.90 -2.58 -6.68
CA ILE A 6 -1.71 -1.58 -5.62
C ILE A 6 -1.83 -2.29 -4.28
N VAL A 7 -0.92 -2.00 -3.36
CA VAL A 7 -0.94 -2.55 -1.99
C VAL A 7 -0.73 -1.44 -0.96
N GLY A 8 -1.56 -1.45 0.08
CA GLY A 8 -1.41 -0.56 1.23
C GLY A 8 -0.34 -1.08 2.19
N VAL A 9 0.53 -0.20 2.65
CA VAL A 9 1.51 -0.48 3.71
C VAL A 9 1.26 0.46 4.88
N ASP A 10 1.30 -0.06 6.11
CA ASP A 10 1.14 0.71 7.34
C ASP A 10 2.21 0.38 8.40
N GLY A 11 3.18 -0.48 8.06
CA GLY A 11 4.29 -0.88 8.92
C GLY A 11 4.00 -2.12 9.77
N THR A 12 2.77 -2.66 9.73
CA THR A 12 2.43 -3.92 10.41
C THR A 12 3.00 -5.13 9.68
N SER A 13 3.15 -6.25 10.39
CA SER A 13 3.51 -7.55 9.81
C SER A 13 2.55 -7.97 8.69
N ASP A 14 1.26 -7.71 8.88
CA ASP A 14 0.21 -8.09 7.94
C ASP A 14 0.33 -7.30 6.64
N SER A 15 0.68 -6.01 6.72
CA SER A 15 0.93 -5.20 5.55
C SER A 15 2.17 -5.65 4.75
N LEU A 16 3.18 -6.21 5.43
CA LEU A 16 4.36 -6.79 4.77
C LEU A 16 4.01 -8.10 4.06
N LEU A 17 3.17 -8.95 4.66
CA LEU A 17 2.66 -10.16 4.00
C LEU A 17 1.83 -9.82 2.75
N ALA A 18 1.01 -8.77 2.83
CA ALA A 18 0.26 -8.27 1.68
C ALA A 18 1.20 -7.75 0.58
N ALA A 19 2.25 -7.00 0.93
CA ALA A 19 3.24 -6.48 -0.02
C ALA A 19 4.01 -7.61 -0.73
N ASP A 20 4.37 -8.65 0.01
CA ASP A 20 5.04 -9.85 -0.52
C ASP A 20 4.15 -10.63 -1.51
N TRP A 21 2.86 -10.79 -1.19
CA TRP A 21 1.89 -11.34 -2.15
C TRP A 21 1.77 -10.46 -3.40
N ALA A 22 1.63 -9.14 -3.23
CA ALA A 22 1.46 -8.20 -4.32
C ALA A 22 2.67 -8.19 -5.27
N ALA A 23 3.89 -8.31 -4.73
CA ALA A 23 5.12 -8.40 -5.52
C ALA A 23 5.17 -9.68 -6.37
N ARG A 24 4.80 -10.83 -5.82
CA ARG A 24 4.69 -12.08 -6.59
C ARG A 24 3.67 -11.95 -7.71
N GLU A 25 2.54 -11.33 -7.43
CA GLU A 25 1.45 -11.21 -8.39
C GLU A 25 1.77 -10.22 -9.51
N ALA A 26 2.38 -9.08 -9.18
CA ALA A 26 2.88 -8.11 -10.16
C ALA A 26 3.88 -8.75 -11.13
N ARG A 27 4.83 -9.56 -10.60
CA ARG A 27 5.77 -10.33 -11.41
C ARG A 27 5.06 -11.34 -12.32
N ARG A 28 4.08 -12.07 -11.80
CA ARG A 28 3.30 -13.08 -12.57
C ARG A 28 2.54 -12.43 -13.73
N ARG A 29 1.98 -11.24 -13.51
CA ARG A 29 1.16 -10.52 -14.50
C ARG A 29 1.97 -9.60 -15.42
N LYS A 30 3.28 -9.45 -15.19
CA LYS A 30 4.12 -8.42 -15.84
C LYS A 30 3.50 -7.01 -15.70
N ALA A 31 2.97 -6.74 -14.50
CA ALA A 31 2.28 -5.52 -14.15
C ALA A 31 3.14 -4.67 -13.22
N PRO A 32 3.08 -3.32 -13.28
CA PRO A 32 3.70 -2.46 -12.29
C PRO A 32 3.09 -2.69 -10.89
N LEU A 33 3.94 -2.59 -9.86
CA LEU A 33 3.54 -2.64 -8.45
C LEU A 33 3.61 -1.22 -7.86
N LEU A 34 2.56 -0.81 -7.15
CA LEU A 34 2.51 0.45 -6.41
C LEU A 34 2.30 0.19 -4.92
N LEU A 35 3.21 0.70 -4.08
CA LEU A 35 3.07 0.70 -2.63
C LEU A 35 2.44 2.04 -2.19
N LEU A 36 1.39 1.96 -1.38
CA LEU A 36 0.67 3.13 -0.86
C LEU A 36 0.78 3.17 0.67
N TYR A 37 1.36 4.24 1.20
CA TYR A 37 1.34 4.51 2.64
C TYR A 37 0.37 5.66 2.94
N GLY A 38 -0.59 5.41 3.81
CA GLY A 38 -1.55 6.42 4.26
C GLY A 38 -1.28 6.83 5.70
N TYR A 39 -1.23 8.12 5.99
CA TYR A 39 -1.16 8.63 7.34
C TYR A 39 -2.31 9.59 7.61
N LYS A 40 -2.86 9.54 8.82
CA LYS A 40 -3.81 10.54 9.29
C LYS A 40 -3.03 11.74 9.80
N ARG A 41 -3.28 12.93 9.23
CA ARG A 41 -2.88 14.17 9.85
C ARG A 41 -3.95 14.53 10.88
N PHE A 42 -3.70 14.23 12.16
CA PHE A 42 -4.51 14.80 13.22
C PHE A 42 -4.37 16.32 13.13
N GLY A 43 -5.47 17.01 12.82
CA GLY A 43 -5.49 18.46 12.68
C GLY A 43 -5.29 19.11 14.06
N PHE A 44 -4.39 20.08 14.13
CA PHE A 44 -4.42 21.05 15.23
C PHE A 44 -5.74 21.84 15.15
N GLY A 45 -6.52 21.79 16.23
CA GLY A 45 -7.58 22.76 16.53
C GLY A 45 -8.98 22.40 16.02
N LYS A 46 -9.80 21.85 16.92
CA LYS A 46 -11.16 22.33 17.24
C LYS A 46 -11.61 21.73 18.58
N ASP A 47 -10.81 21.90 19.63
CA ASP A 47 -11.29 21.77 21.00
C ASP A 47 -10.96 23.09 21.72
N GLY A 48 -12.00 23.85 22.08
CA GLY A 48 -11.96 24.99 23.01
C GLY A 48 -11.74 26.35 22.39
#